data_AF-A0A1I7YIT9-F1
#
_entry.id   AF-A0A1I7YIT9-F1
#
_cell.length_a   1.000
_cell.length_b   1.000
_cell.length_c   1.000
_cell.angle_alpha   90.00
_cell.angle_beta   90.00
_cell.angle_gamma   90.00
#
_symmetry.space_group_name_H-M   'P 1'
#
loop_
_entity.id
_entity.type
_entity.pdbx_description
1 polymer ?
#
loop_
_entity_poly.entity_id
_entity_poly.type
_entity_poly.pdbx_seq_one_letter_code
_entity_poly.pdbx_strand_id
1 'polypeptide(L)'
;MTLRRKCAYKHERAGHCKSTSITSVECICNMVVCDVRLQPSPALLPDPFQDMSDKNAYREYSSKPTADIDTVPFYLYAVEGSFLSAISLALVLLIIATSKLRCQKEFQIFILCIAFDAIFGVAYFSAGLYRLQLVKAYAFVPLKSRWECINMLHNHVFVFITPGAGILALITSIDRFISVFFPLKYIKIPADRYFLILVTTLIAATTPTTVLSYVYSYELGPERDVNAMCLLVQGVPSEMFMALRAIRIICTIMAVLLYVPIAIRMYYVIKRSAAFNIKVGQASKLRRMTVTVSLITVSQLVLFTFPDTILFFVPDLQSMAFYVMNLNKGILNVLIFFITQRDLRKALLQQISSFFGKKCFRNIVELEVSSIQNADSSTRRTPTRPKTAVVATITRHH
;
A
#
# COMPACT_ATOMS: atom_id res chain seq x y z
N MET A 1 -0.45 55.14 -12.87
CA MET A 1 -0.61 55.39 -11.42
C MET A 1 0.47 54.63 -10.66
N THR A 2 1.12 55.29 -9.69
CA THR A 2 2.35 54.79 -9.07
C THR A 2 2.08 54.18 -7.70
N LEU A 3 2.07 52.86 -7.57
CA LEU A 3 1.82 52.19 -6.29
C LEU A 3 3.12 51.99 -5.48
N ARG A 4 3.36 52.87 -4.49
CA ARG A 4 4.43 52.67 -3.50
C ARG A 4 4.02 51.60 -2.48
N ARG A 5 4.74 50.48 -2.40
CA ARG A 5 4.70 49.59 -1.22
C ARG A 5 5.67 50.12 -0.15
N LYS A 6 5.16 50.46 1.04
CA LYS A 6 5.97 50.65 2.24
C LYS A 6 6.08 49.30 2.96
N CYS A 7 7.30 48.78 3.11
CA CYS A 7 7.58 47.72 4.08
C CYS A 7 8.23 48.38 5.31
N ALA A 8 7.61 48.25 6.48
CA ALA A 8 8.20 48.70 7.73
C ALA A 8 9.02 47.56 8.34
N TYR A 9 10.31 47.81 8.60
CA TYR A 9 11.22 46.84 9.19
C TYR A 9 11.33 47.11 10.70
N LYS A 10 10.74 46.25 11.54
CA LYS A 10 10.85 46.37 13.00
C LYS A 10 12.11 45.65 13.49
N HIS A 11 13.12 46.42 13.86
CA HIS A 11 14.34 45.91 14.50
C HIS A 11 14.08 45.74 16.00
N GLU A 12 14.25 44.53 16.54
CA GLU A 12 14.19 44.26 17.98
C GLU A 12 15.46 43.50 18.41
N ARG A 13 15.95 43.78 19.63
CA ARG A 13 17.37 43.61 19.99
C ARG A 13 17.70 42.19 20.45
N ALA A 14 18.96 41.79 20.21
CA ALA A 14 19.52 40.55 20.74
C ALA A 14 19.64 40.60 22.29
N GLY A 15 19.22 39.52 22.94
CA GLY A 15 19.49 39.24 24.35
C GLY A 15 20.35 37.98 24.48
N HIS A 16 21.35 38.00 25.37
CA HIS A 16 22.18 36.84 25.66
C HIS A 16 21.36 35.66 26.23
N CYS A 17 21.65 34.44 25.77
CA CYS A 17 21.35 33.24 26.54
C CYS A 17 22.57 32.28 26.53
N LYS A 18 22.81 31.62 27.66
CA LYS A 18 23.98 30.76 27.88
C LYS A 18 23.76 29.34 27.33
N SER A 19 24.88 28.68 27.01
CA SER A 19 25.00 27.27 26.62
C SER A 19 24.19 26.30 27.50
N THR A 20 23.34 25.45 26.90
CA THR A 20 23.42 23.97 27.04
C THR A 20 22.47 23.19 26.12
N SER A 21 22.97 22.09 25.56
CA SER A 21 22.24 20.93 24.97
C SER A 21 21.51 21.05 23.61
N ILE A 22 21.51 19.93 22.88
CA ILE A 22 21.20 19.73 21.45
C ILE A 22 20.62 18.29 21.30
N THR A 23 19.64 17.93 20.46
CA THR A 23 18.94 18.63 19.35
C THR A 23 17.42 18.46 19.44
N SER A 24 16.69 19.56 19.37
CA SER A 24 15.59 19.86 18.42
C SER A 24 14.75 18.71 17.83
N VAL A 25 13.47 18.69 18.22
CA VAL A 25 12.32 18.29 17.39
C VAL A 25 11.25 19.37 17.58
N GLU A 26 11.26 20.41 16.74
CA GLU A 26 10.14 21.36 16.61
C GLU A 26 10.34 22.27 15.40
N CYS A 27 9.54 22.05 14.34
CA CYS A 27 9.17 23.08 13.36
C CYS A 27 8.18 22.48 12.34
N ILE A 28 6.99 23.09 12.25
CA ILE A 28 5.98 23.13 11.17
C ILE A 28 4.60 23.15 11.84
N CYS A 29 4.09 24.35 12.07
CA CYS A 29 2.66 24.68 12.01
C CYS A 29 2.46 26.19 12.20
N ASN A 30 2.61 26.95 11.12
CA ASN A 30 1.97 28.25 10.96
C ASN A 30 1.30 28.24 9.59
N MET A 31 0.07 27.72 9.54
CA MET A 31 -0.80 27.91 8.38
C MET A 31 -1.23 29.37 8.36
N VAL A 32 -0.68 30.13 7.41
CA VAL A 32 -1.23 31.43 7.04
C VAL A 32 -2.57 31.15 6.35
N VAL A 33 -3.67 31.45 7.04
CA VAL A 33 -4.99 31.51 6.42
C VAL A 33 -5.00 32.75 5.54
N CYS A 34 -4.78 32.57 4.24
CA CYS A 34 -5.02 33.63 3.27
C CYS A 34 -6.53 33.81 3.10
N ASP A 35 -7.05 34.96 3.53
CA ASP A 35 -8.41 35.42 3.24
C ASP A 35 -8.53 35.73 1.73
N VAL A 36 -8.95 34.73 0.96
CA VAL A 36 -9.15 34.86 -0.50
C VAL A 36 -10.50 35.53 -0.73
N ARG A 37 -10.49 36.87 -0.80
CA ARG A 37 -11.61 37.62 -1.38
C ARG A 37 -11.76 37.23 -2.86
N LEU A 38 -12.80 36.47 -3.16
CA LEU A 38 -13.30 36.20 -4.50
C LEU A 38 -13.57 37.53 -5.23
N GLN A 39 -12.72 37.86 -6.20
CA GLN A 39 -13.09 38.80 -7.25
C GLN A 39 -14.03 38.09 -8.23
N PRO A 40 -15.05 38.78 -8.80
CA PRO A 40 -15.88 38.19 -9.85
C PRO A 40 -15.00 37.94 -11.08
N SER A 41 -14.89 36.67 -11.49
CA SER A 41 -14.11 36.28 -12.66
C SER A 41 -14.73 36.86 -13.95
N PRO A 42 -13.92 37.33 -14.91
CA PRO A 42 -14.40 37.59 -16.27
C PRO A 42 -14.88 36.29 -16.92
N ALA A 43 -15.75 36.39 -17.92
CA ALA A 43 -16.38 35.25 -18.58
C ALA A 43 -15.33 34.20 -19.03
N LEU A 44 -15.34 33.03 -18.38
CA LEU A 44 -14.50 31.90 -18.75
C LEU A 44 -14.98 31.32 -20.09
N LEU A 45 -14.01 30.91 -20.92
CA LEU A 45 -14.25 29.95 -21.99
C LEU A 45 -14.86 28.67 -21.38
N PRO A 46 -15.75 27.95 -22.11
CA PRO A 46 -16.34 26.72 -21.59
C PRO A 46 -15.24 25.71 -21.23
N ASP A 47 -15.23 25.26 -19.98
CA ASP A 47 -14.22 24.33 -19.49
C ASP A 47 -14.37 22.98 -20.20
N PRO A 48 -13.34 22.48 -20.91
CA PRO A 48 -13.42 21.24 -21.69
C PRO A 48 -13.57 19.97 -20.83
N PHE A 49 -13.66 20.11 -19.50
CA PHE A 49 -13.91 19.04 -18.54
C PHE A 49 -15.36 19.00 -18.01
N GLN A 50 -16.21 19.96 -18.40
CA GLN A 50 -17.52 20.15 -17.76
C GLN A 50 -18.59 19.10 -18.13
N ASP A 51 -18.34 18.25 -19.14
CA ASP A 51 -19.31 17.28 -19.67
C ASP A 51 -19.31 15.91 -18.97
N MET A 52 -18.35 15.65 -18.07
CA MET A 52 -18.27 14.38 -17.31
C MET A 52 -19.29 14.28 -16.16
N SER A 53 -20.12 15.31 -15.98
CA SER A 53 -21.19 15.35 -14.98
C SER A 53 -22.57 15.51 -15.64
N ASP A 54 -22.81 14.77 -16.72
CA ASP A 54 -24.11 14.76 -17.39
C ASP A 54 -25.21 14.25 -16.42
N LYS A 55 -25.92 15.20 -15.81
CA LYS A 55 -27.03 14.95 -14.87
C LYS A 55 -28.15 14.13 -15.51
N ASN A 56 -28.21 14.06 -16.84
CA ASN A 56 -29.19 13.26 -17.56
C ASN A 56 -28.87 11.76 -17.46
N ALA A 57 -27.60 11.36 -17.58
CA ALA A 57 -27.19 9.95 -17.48
C ALA A 57 -27.55 9.31 -16.12
N TYR A 58 -27.40 10.06 -15.01
CA TYR A 58 -27.80 9.57 -13.68
C TYR A 58 -29.33 9.43 -13.53
N ARG A 59 -30.10 10.33 -14.13
CA ARG A 59 -31.57 10.24 -14.17
C ARG A 59 -32.04 9.05 -15.02
N GLU A 60 -31.43 8.85 -16.19
CA GLU A 60 -31.72 7.70 -17.05
C GLU A 60 -31.44 6.38 -16.31
N TYR A 61 -30.31 6.27 -15.60
CA TYR A 61 -30.03 5.07 -14.80
C TYR A 61 -31.03 4.89 -13.65
N SER A 62 -31.46 5.96 -12.98
CA SER A 62 -32.46 5.88 -11.89
C SER A 62 -33.84 5.39 -12.37
N SER A 63 -34.20 5.65 -13.64
CA SER A 63 -35.44 5.13 -14.24
C SER A 63 -35.40 3.66 -14.65
N LYS A 64 -34.23 3.01 -14.67
CA LYS A 64 -34.11 1.59 -15.04
C LYS A 64 -34.59 0.70 -13.89
N PRO A 65 -35.43 -0.32 -14.15
CA PRO A 65 -35.82 -1.32 -13.15
C PRO A 65 -34.61 -1.99 -12.51
N THR A 66 -34.65 -2.25 -11.20
CA THR A 66 -33.56 -2.95 -10.50
C THR A 66 -33.39 -4.40 -10.94
N ALA A 67 -34.42 -5.00 -11.53
CA ALA A 67 -34.38 -6.34 -12.12
C ALA A 67 -33.44 -6.45 -13.33
N ASP A 68 -33.21 -5.35 -14.06
CA ASP A 68 -32.34 -5.32 -15.25
C ASP A 68 -30.86 -5.06 -14.89
N ILE A 69 -30.57 -4.79 -13.62
CA ILE A 69 -29.21 -4.50 -13.14
C ILE A 69 -28.48 -5.82 -12.88
N ASP A 70 -27.36 -6.03 -13.59
CA ASP A 70 -26.48 -7.17 -13.33
C ASP A 70 -25.97 -7.15 -11.88
N THR A 71 -26.34 -8.18 -11.12
CA THR A 71 -25.97 -8.32 -9.71
C THR A 71 -24.68 -9.11 -9.50
N VAL A 72 -24.13 -9.75 -10.54
CA VAL A 72 -22.89 -10.54 -10.46
C VAL A 72 -21.73 -9.74 -9.86
N PRO A 73 -21.47 -8.46 -10.23
CA PRO A 73 -20.39 -7.68 -9.64
C PRO A 73 -20.57 -7.44 -8.13
N PHE A 74 -21.82 -7.32 -7.64
CA PHE A 74 -22.09 -7.09 -6.22
C PHE A 74 -21.86 -8.37 -5.39
N TYR A 75 -22.18 -9.54 -5.95
CA TYR A 75 -21.81 -10.83 -5.36
C TYR A 75 -20.29 -11.03 -5.35
N LEU A 76 -19.58 -10.70 -6.43
CA LEU A 76 -18.11 -10.76 -6.46
C LEU A 76 -17.48 -9.86 -5.39
N TYR A 77 -17.92 -8.60 -5.27
CA TYR A 77 -17.43 -7.69 -4.22
C TYR A 77 -17.69 -8.20 -2.80
N ALA A 78 -18.85 -8.81 -2.55
CA ALA A 78 -19.15 -9.41 -1.26
C ALA A 78 -18.26 -10.63 -0.98
N VAL A 79 -18.17 -11.59 -1.91
CA VAL A 79 -17.42 -12.83 -1.72
C VAL A 79 -15.91 -12.57 -1.69
N GLU A 80 -15.34 -11.94 -2.71
CA GLU A 80 -13.90 -11.65 -2.78
C GLU A 80 -13.45 -10.69 -1.68
N GLY A 81 -14.24 -9.64 -1.40
CA GLY A 81 -13.95 -8.71 -0.32
C GLY A 81 -13.94 -9.37 1.05
N SER A 82 -14.89 -10.26 1.34
CA SER A 82 -14.93 -11.02 2.60
C SER A 82 -13.74 -11.98 2.74
N PHE A 83 -13.40 -12.71 1.66
CA PHE A 83 -12.28 -13.65 1.62
C PHE A 83 -10.93 -12.93 1.81
N LEU A 84 -10.71 -11.86 1.07
CA LEU A 84 -9.52 -11.02 1.17
C LEU A 84 -9.37 -10.42 2.59
N SER A 85 -10.45 -9.87 3.14
CA SER A 85 -10.44 -9.30 4.48
C SER A 85 -10.14 -10.36 5.55
N ALA A 86 -10.81 -11.51 5.50
CA ALA A 86 -10.66 -12.57 6.49
C ALA A 86 -9.24 -13.15 6.52
N ILE A 87 -8.66 -13.46 5.35
CA ILE A 87 -7.29 -13.99 5.28
C ILE A 87 -6.25 -12.94 5.68
N SER A 88 -6.40 -11.70 5.22
CA SER A 88 -5.47 -10.63 5.56
C SER A 88 -5.49 -10.32 7.06
N LEU A 89 -6.67 -10.26 7.67
CA LEU A 89 -6.82 -10.08 9.11
C LEU A 89 -6.22 -11.27 9.89
N ALA A 90 -6.47 -12.51 9.48
CA ALA A 90 -5.88 -13.70 10.10
C ALA A 90 -4.34 -13.67 10.04
N LEU A 91 -3.75 -13.24 8.92
CA LEU A 91 -2.30 -13.07 8.78
C LEU A 91 -1.74 -11.96 9.67
N VAL A 92 -2.43 -10.82 9.78
CA VAL A 92 -2.05 -9.74 10.71
C VAL A 92 -2.07 -10.24 12.16
N LEU A 93 -3.13 -10.93 12.58
CA LEU A 93 -3.25 -11.51 13.92
C LEU A 93 -2.15 -12.55 14.20
N LEU A 94 -1.84 -13.43 13.24
CA LEU A 94 -0.74 -14.41 13.33
C LEU A 94 0.62 -13.72 13.57
N ILE A 95 0.93 -12.66 12.83
CA ILE A 95 2.21 -11.95 12.97
C ILE A 95 2.27 -11.19 14.30
N ILE A 96 1.17 -10.55 14.73
CA ILE A 96 1.09 -9.83 16.02
C ILE A 96 1.21 -10.79 17.21
N ALA A 97 0.56 -11.95 17.15
CA ALA A 97 0.63 -12.99 18.19
C ALA A 97 2.03 -13.62 18.29
N THR A 98 2.77 -13.68 17.17
CA THR A 98 4.12 -14.25 17.13
C THR A 98 5.17 -13.19 17.50
N SER A 99 5.47 -13.06 18.79
CA SER A 99 6.45 -12.09 19.33
C SER A 99 7.78 -12.04 18.55
N LYS A 100 8.32 -13.20 18.15
CA LYS A 100 9.54 -13.32 17.33
C LYS A 100 9.44 -12.67 15.95
N LEU A 101 8.25 -12.63 15.34
CA LEU A 101 8.02 -11.92 14.07
C LEU A 101 7.80 -10.43 14.36
N ARG A 102 6.99 -10.07 15.35
CA ARG A 102 6.71 -8.68 15.74
C ARG A 102 7.98 -7.87 16.09
N CYS A 103 8.97 -8.47 16.74
CA CYS A 103 10.23 -7.79 17.06
C CYS A 103 11.11 -7.48 15.81
N GLN A 104 10.77 -8.00 14.63
CA GLN A 104 11.51 -7.76 13.38
C GLN A 104 10.83 -6.66 12.56
N LYS A 105 11.51 -5.52 12.36
CA LYS A 105 11.04 -4.35 11.56
C LYS A 105 10.49 -4.72 10.19
N GLU A 106 11.09 -5.73 9.58
CA GLU A 106 10.72 -6.27 8.27
C GLU A 106 9.24 -6.68 8.23
N PHE A 107 8.76 -7.31 9.30
CA PHE A 107 7.37 -7.74 9.44
C PHE A 107 6.44 -6.59 9.86
N GLN A 108 6.94 -5.49 10.42
CA GLN A 108 6.12 -4.32 10.76
C GLN A 108 5.57 -3.63 9.50
N ILE A 109 6.36 -3.57 8.43
CA ILE A 109 5.90 -3.11 7.11
C ILE A 109 4.87 -4.08 6.54
N PHE A 110 5.12 -5.39 6.66
CA PHE A 110 4.20 -6.41 6.15
C PHE A 110 2.86 -6.40 6.90
N ILE A 111 2.86 -6.19 8.23
CA ILE A 111 1.63 -5.94 9.00
C ILE A 111 0.88 -4.75 8.40
N LEU A 112 1.55 -3.62 8.13
CA LEU A 112 0.90 -2.44 7.56
C LEU A 112 0.31 -2.70 6.17
N CYS A 113 1.05 -3.37 5.28
CA CYS A 113 0.55 -3.72 3.94
C CYS A 113 -0.64 -4.69 3.99
N ILE A 114 -0.55 -5.75 4.79
CA ILE A 114 -1.61 -6.76 4.90
C ILE A 114 -2.84 -6.16 5.61
N ALA A 115 -2.65 -5.32 6.64
CA ALA A 115 -3.75 -4.59 7.28
C ALA A 115 -4.43 -3.62 6.32
N PHE A 116 -3.67 -2.94 5.45
CA PHE A 116 -4.23 -2.08 4.42
C PHE A 116 -5.06 -2.86 3.39
N ASP A 117 -4.55 -4.00 2.89
CA ASP A 117 -5.32 -4.90 2.01
C ASP A 117 -6.54 -5.52 2.74
N ALA A 118 -6.49 -5.70 4.07
CA ALA A 118 -7.65 -6.13 4.86
C ALA A 118 -8.75 -5.06 4.91
N ILE A 119 -8.39 -3.79 5.19
CA ILE A 119 -9.33 -2.65 5.18
C ILE A 119 -9.91 -2.46 3.77
N PHE A 120 -9.13 -2.72 2.72
CA PHE A 120 -9.60 -2.73 1.33
C PHE A 120 -10.66 -3.82 1.08
N GLY A 121 -10.43 -5.03 1.59
CA GLY A 121 -11.44 -6.11 1.56
C GLY A 121 -12.74 -5.72 2.27
N VAL A 122 -12.68 -5.08 3.44
CA VAL A 122 -13.86 -4.55 4.16
C VAL A 122 -14.63 -3.53 3.33
N ALA A 123 -13.94 -2.65 2.59
CA ALA A 123 -14.58 -1.65 1.74
C ALA A 123 -15.40 -2.29 0.60
N TYR A 124 -14.85 -3.30 -0.10
CA TYR A 124 -15.60 -4.03 -1.12
C TYR A 124 -16.73 -4.88 -0.54
N PHE A 125 -16.47 -5.57 0.58
CA PHE A 125 -17.49 -6.37 1.25
C PHE A 125 -18.72 -5.53 1.64
N SER A 126 -18.49 -4.38 2.28
CA SER A 126 -19.56 -3.45 2.66
C SER A 126 -20.24 -2.81 1.45
N ALA A 127 -19.52 -2.46 0.38
CA ALA A 127 -20.10 -1.97 -0.86
C ALA A 127 -20.98 -3.02 -1.57
N GLY A 128 -20.52 -4.27 -1.61
CA GLY A 128 -21.26 -5.40 -2.19
C GLY A 128 -22.55 -5.70 -1.45
N LEU A 129 -22.48 -5.81 -0.10
CA LEU A 129 -23.67 -6.00 0.73
C LEU A 129 -24.68 -4.86 0.61
N TYR A 130 -24.22 -3.60 0.66
CA TYR A 130 -25.09 -2.43 0.54
C TYR A 130 -25.83 -2.41 -0.81
N ARG A 131 -25.14 -2.70 -1.93
CA ARG A 131 -25.77 -2.73 -3.26
C ARG A 131 -26.69 -3.93 -3.45
N LEU A 132 -26.35 -5.10 -2.93
CA LEU A 132 -27.25 -6.27 -2.92
C LEU A 132 -28.53 -6.01 -2.11
N GLN A 133 -28.44 -5.31 -0.98
CA GLN A 133 -29.61 -4.90 -0.20
C GLN A 133 -30.45 -3.87 -0.95
N LEU A 134 -29.82 -2.87 -1.59
CA LEU A 134 -30.50 -1.84 -2.36
C LEU A 134 -31.32 -2.44 -3.53
N VAL A 135 -30.73 -3.34 -4.32
CA VAL A 135 -31.42 -4.02 -5.45
C VAL A 135 -32.59 -4.87 -4.97
N LYS A 136 -32.50 -5.50 -3.79
CA LYS A 136 -33.58 -6.32 -3.22
C LYS A 136 -34.71 -5.51 -2.58
N ALA A 137 -34.41 -4.31 -2.07
CA ALA A 137 -35.36 -3.50 -1.31
C ALA A 137 -36.20 -2.54 -2.18
N TYR A 138 -35.75 -2.20 -3.39
CA TYR A 138 -36.40 -1.22 -4.25
C TYR A 138 -36.58 -1.75 -5.68
N ALA A 139 -37.70 -1.42 -6.32
CA ALA A 139 -37.97 -1.75 -7.73
C ALA A 139 -37.24 -0.82 -8.74
N PHE A 140 -36.87 0.37 -8.29
CA PHE A 140 -36.10 1.38 -9.05
C PHE A 140 -35.03 1.95 -8.13
N VAL A 141 -33.87 2.33 -8.66
CA VAL A 141 -32.79 2.84 -7.82
C VAL A 141 -33.06 4.29 -7.42
N PRO A 142 -33.27 4.60 -6.13
CA PRO A 142 -33.59 5.97 -5.71
C PRO A 142 -32.40 6.91 -5.93
N LEU A 143 -32.70 8.21 -6.05
CA LEU A 143 -31.69 9.26 -5.98
C LEU A 143 -31.41 9.60 -4.51
N LYS A 144 -30.12 9.81 -4.21
CA LYS A 144 -29.61 10.28 -2.91
C LYS A 144 -28.81 11.55 -3.11
N SER A 145 -28.46 12.21 -2.01
CA SER A 145 -27.49 13.31 -2.07
C SER A 145 -26.05 12.81 -2.06
N ARG A 146 -25.13 13.63 -2.58
CA ARG A 146 -23.68 13.34 -2.54
C ARG A 146 -23.18 13.15 -1.11
N TRP A 147 -23.69 13.97 -0.19
CA TRP A 147 -23.42 13.88 1.24
C TRP A 147 -23.90 12.57 1.88
N GLU A 148 -25.09 12.07 1.52
CA GLU A 148 -25.58 10.76 1.96
C GLU A 148 -24.69 9.62 1.42
N CYS A 149 -24.20 9.74 0.18
CA CYS A 149 -23.36 8.72 -0.44
C CYS A 149 -21.91 8.68 0.09
N ILE A 150 -21.26 9.83 0.36
CA ILE A 150 -19.89 9.83 0.90
C ILE A 150 -19.82 9.31 2.33
N ASN A 151 -20.88 9.53 3.13
CA ASN A 151 -20.99 9.02 4.50
C ASN A 151 -21.27 7.51 4.61
N MET A 152 -21.44 6.80 3.48
CA MET A 152 -21.46 5.34 3.49
C MET A 152 -20.08 4.79 3.86
N LEU A 153 -20.05 3.77 4.73
CA LEU A 153 -18.81 3.17 5.25
C LEU A 153 -17.80 2.82 4.15
N HIS A 154 -18.24 2.19 3.07
CA HIS A 154 -17.37 1.82 1.96
C HIS A 154 -16.76 3.04 1.26
N ASN A 155 -17.51 4.14 1.09
CA ASN A 155 -17.01 5.35 0.44
C ASN A 155 -16.04 6.12 1.33
N HIS A 156 -16.32 6.25 2.63
CA HIS A 156 -15.36 6.80 3.60
C HIS A 156 -14.00 6.08 3.52
N VAL A 157 -14.04 4.73 3.52
CA VAL A 157 -12.84 3.91 3.43
C VAL A 157 -12.19 4.01 2.04
N PHE A 158 -12.95 4.06 0.95
CA PHE A 158 -12.38 4.21 -0.40
C PHE A 158 -11.72 5.58 -0.63
N VAL A 159 -12.24 6.68 -0.06
CA VAL A 159 -11.59 8.00 -0.07
C VAL A 159 -10.22 7.92 0.59
N PHE A 160 -10.13 7.30 1.77
CA PHE A 160 -8.87 7.15 2.51
C PHE A 160 -7.87 6.23 1.78
N ILE A 161 -8.34 5.07 1.31
CA ILE A 161 -7.49 4.06 0.66
C ILE A 161 -6.94 4.55 -0.68
N THR A 162 -7.69 5.37 -1.43
CA THR A 162 -7.33 5.68 -2.82
C THR A 162 -5.95 6.33 -2.96
N PRO A 163 -5.65 7.48 -2.33
CA PRO A 163 -4.29 8.01 -2.30
C PRO A 163 -3.40 7.15 -1.38
N GLY A 164 -3.97 6.57 -0.31
CA GLY A 164 -3.26 5.74 0.66
C GLY A 164 -2.49 4.56 0.06
N ALA A 165 -3.01 3.92 -0.99
CA ALA A 165 -2.35 2.79 -1.65
C ALA A 165 -1.03 3.22 -2.32
N GLY A 166 -1.04 4.37 -3.01
CA GLY A 166 0.17 4.93 -3.64
C GLY A 166 1.15 5.48 -2.61
N ILE A 167 0.64 6.18 -1.58
CA ILE A 167 1.45 6.69 -0.46
C ILE A 167 2.13 5.54 0.28
N LEU A 168 1.43 4.44 0.57
CA LEU A 168 1.99 3.26 1.21
C LEU A 168 3.08 2.62 0.35
N ALA A 169 2.86 2.48 -0.96
CA ALA A 169 3.90 2.01 -1.89
C ALA A 169 5.16 2.91 -1.87
N LEU A 170 4.99 4.23 -1.82
CA LEU A 170 6.10 5.17 -1.70
C LEU A 170 6.83 5.06 -0.34
N ILE A 171 6.09 4.97 0.77
CA ILE A 171 6.65 4.77 2.12
C ILE A 171 7.47 3.48 2.18
N THR A 172 6.97 2.37 1.64
CA THR A 172 7.74 1.10 1.62
C THR A 172 9.01 1.22 0.77
N SER A 173 8.97 1.96 -0.35
CA SER A 173 10.15 2.18 -1.21
C SER A 173 11.20 3.05 -0.53
N ILE A 174 10.78 4.14 0.15
CA ILE A 174 11.66 5.00 0.95
C ILE A 174 12.31 4.22 2.10
N ASP A 175 11.54 3.38 2.79
CA ASP A 175 12.09 2.51 3.83
C ASP A 175 13.14 1.53 3.27
N ARG A 176 12.85 0.86 2.15
CA ARG A 176 13.81 -0.04 1.50
C ARG A 176 15.07 0.71 1.05
N PHE A 177 14.93 1.93 0.55
CA PHE A 177 16.05 2.82 0.24
C PHE A 177 16.90 3.10 1.49
N ILE A 178 16.30 3.54 2.60
CA ILE A 178 17.01 3.82 3.86
C ILE A 178 17.70 2.55 4.40
N SER A 179 17.03 1.39 4.34
CA SER A 179 17.59 0.12 4.79
C SER A 179 18.81 -0.33 3.98
N VAL A 180 18.89 0.00 2.68
CA VAL A 180 19.97 -0.41 1.77
C VAL A 180 21.13 0.60 1.75
N PHE A 181 20.83 1.89 1.80
CA PHE A 181 21.85 2.95 1.78
C PHE A 181 22.41 3.29 3.17
N PHE A 182 21.61 3.19 4.24
CA PHE A 182 21.98 3.59 5.60
C PHE A 182 21.74 2.49 6.67
N PRO A 183 22.22 1.24 6.48
CA PRO A 183 21.90 0.11 7.36
C PRO A 183 22.26 0.36 8.84
N LEU A 184 23.38 1.05 9.13
CA LEU A 184 23.80 1.37 10.50
C LEU A 184 22.85 2.33 11.23
N LYS A 185 22.23 3.29 10.50
CA LYS A 185 21.19 4.17 11.06
C LYS A 185 19.88 3.39 11.21
N TYR A 186 19.53 2.61 10.19
CA TYR A 186 18.31 1.80 10.17
C TYR A 186 18.22 0.81 11.33
N ILE A 187 19.33 0.13 11.67
CA ILE A 187 19.38 -0.84 12.79
C ILE A 187 19.10 -0.19 14.15
N LYS A 188 19.53 1.06 14.38
CA LYS A 188 19.39 1.75 15.69
C LYS A 188 17.96 2.10 16.11
N ILE A 189 17.02 2.22 15.16
CA ILE A 189 15.62 2.54 15.46
C ILE A 189 14.97 1.35 16.21
N PRO A 190 14.22 1.51 17.31
CA PRO A 190 13.49 0.39 17.93
C PRO A 190 12.24 0.00 17.11
N ALA A 191 11.88 -1.29 17.11
CA ALA A 191 10.82 -1.82 16.23
C ALA A 191 9.43 -1.23 16.53
N ASP A 192 9.09 -1.01 17.81
CA ASP A 192 7.76 -0.55 18.21
C ASP A 192 7.51 0.91 17.79
N ARG A 193 8.50 1.80 17.99
CA ARG A 193 8.43 3.19 17.49
C ARG A 193 8.42 3.25 15.96
N TYR A 194 9.13 2.32 15.31
CA TYR A 194 9.20 2.26 13.86
C TYR A 194 7.81 1.97 13.24
N PHE A 195 7.03 1.03 13.78
CA PHE A 195 5.66 0.78 13.32
C PHE A 195 4.77 2.01 13.49
N LEU A 196 4.82 2.66 14.66
CA LEU A 196 4.06 3.87 14.93
C LEU A 196 4.41 5.00 13.94
N ILE A 197 5.70 5.21 13.63
CA ILE A 197 6.14 6.19 12.62
C ILE A 197 5.49 5.89 11.26
N LEU A 198 5.52 4.64 10.78
CA LEU A 198 4.91 4.28 9.49
C LEU A 198 3.40 4.56 9.46
N VAL A 199 2.67 4.15 10.50
CA VAL A 199 1.21 4.34 10.60
C VAL A 199 0.86 5.83 10.67
N THR A 200 1.55 6.60 11.52
CA THR A 200 1.34 8.05 11.64
C THR A 200 1.68 8.77 10.33
N THR A 201 2.76 8.39 9.63
CA THR A 201 3.09 8.98 8.31
C THR A 201 2.02 8.66 7.26
N LEU A 202 1.51 7.43 7.21
CA LEU A 202 0.44 7.06 6.27
C LEU A 202 -0.83 7.87 6.52
N ILE A 203 -1.29 7.94 7.79
CA ILE A 203 -2.49 8.68 8.17
C ILE A 203 -2.30 10.18 7.91
N ALA A 204 -1.20 10.77 8.38
CA ALA A 204 -0.94 12.20 8.20
C ALA A 204 -0.85 12.62 6.72
N ALA A 205 -0.41 11.72 5.83
CA ALA A 205 -0.35 11.98 4.39
C ALA A 205 -1.70 11.82 3.68
N THR A 206 -2.59 10.91 4.13
CA THR A 206 -3.93 10.73 3.52
C THR A 206 -5.00 11.66 4.10
N THR A 207 -4.86 12.09 5.36
CA THR A 207 -5.85 12.94 6.04
C THR A 207 -6.19 14.22 5.26
N PRO A 208 -5.25 15.02 4.73
CA PRO A 208 -5.59 16.25 3.99
C PRO A 208 -6.50 15.98 2.79
N THR A 209 -6.18 14.95 1.99
CA THR A 209 -6.99 14.57 0.82
C THR A 209 -8.37 14.05 1.20
N THR A 210 -8.48 13.38 2.36
CA THR A 210 -9.75 12.87 2.89
C THR A 210 -10.62 14.02 3.38
N VAL A 211 -10.06 14.94 4.17
CA VAL A 211 -10.77 16.13 4.69
C VAL A 211 -11.26 17.02 3.55
N LEU A 212 -10.40 17.31 2.55
CA LEU A 212 -10.81 18.10 1.38
C LEU A 212 -11.96 17.42 0.61
N SER A 213 -11.87 16.11 0.36
CA SER A 213 -12.94 15.36 -0.30
C SER A 213 -14.28 15.46 0.46
N TYR A 214 -14.23 15.47 1.80
CA TYR A 214 -15.41 15.65 2.65
C TYR A 214 -15.98 17.07 2.59
N VAL A 215 -15.13 18.10 2.67
CA VAL A 215 -15.57 19.52 2.60
C VAL A 215 -16.25 19.80 1.26
N TYR A 216 -15.63 19.47 0.13
CA TYR A 216 -16.22 19.69 -1.19
C TYR A 216 -17.51 18.88 -1.42
N SER A 217 -17.63 17.68 -0.83
CA SER A 217 -18.85 16.86 -0.94
C SER A 217 -19.98 17.35 -0.03
N TYR A 218 -19.66 18.10 1.02
CA TYR A 218 -20.64 18.79 1.87
C TYR A 218 -21.18 20.05 1.18
N GLU A 219 -20.30 20.89 0.61
CA GLU A 219 -20.69 22.12 -0.10
C GLU A 219 -21.60 21.84 -1.30
N LEU A 220 -21.31 20.79 -2.08
CA LEU A 220 -22.15 20.31 -3.18
C LEU A 220 -23.27 19.34 -2.74
N GLY A 221 -23.44 19.16 -1.43
CA GLY A 221 -24.30 18.15 -0.82
C GLY A 221 -25.83 18.32 -0.83
N PRO A 222 -26.45 19.50 -1.09
CA PRO A 222 -27.91 19.61 -1.06
C PRO A 222 -28.65 18.93 -2.21
N GLU A 223 -28.03 18.80 -3.38
CA GLU A 223 -28.68 18.26 -4.57
C GLU A 223 -28.80 16.73 -4.49
N ARG A 224 -30.01 16.22 -4.76
CA ARG A 224 -30.28 14.78 -4.94
C ARG A 224 -30.07 14.38 -6.40
N ASP A 225 -28.84 14.50 -6.87
CA ASP A 225 -28.47 14.25 -8.26
C ASP A 225 -27.71 12.93 -8.49
N VAL A 226 -27.41 12.18 -7.42
CA VAL A 226 -26.63 10.94 -7.50
C VAL A 226 -27.45 9.68 -7.23
N ASN A 227 -27.02 8.60 -7.87
CA ASN A 227 -27.63 7.29 -7.76
C ASN A 227 -27.33 6.63 -6.38
N ALA A 228 -28.34 6.05 -5.73
CA ALA A 228 -28.19 5.41 -4.42
C ALA A 228 -27.25 4.21 -4.36
N MET A 229 -26.77 3.67 -5.49
CA MET A 229 -25.64 2.72 -5.55
C MET A 229 -24.35 3.30 -4.94
N CYS A 230 -24.25 4.63 -4.85
CA CYS A 230 -23.18 5.38 -4.21
C CYS A 230 -21.79 4.85 -4.62
N LEU A 231 -21.48 4.91 -5.92
CA LEU A 231 -20.12 4.71 -6.42
C LEU A 231 -19.21 5.85 -5.92
N LEU A 232 -17.91 5.59 -5.73
CA LEU A 232 -17.00 6.61 -5.21
C LEU A 232 -16.95 7.87 -6.10
N VAL A 233 -16.99 7.67 -7.43
CA VAL A 233 -17.05 8.73 -8.45
C VAL A 233 -18.33 9.57 -8.41
N GLN A 234 -19.39 9.07 -7.76
CA GLN A 234 -20.65 9.80 -7.53
C GLN A 234 -20.65 10.47 -6.15
N GLY A 235 -20.10 9.81 -5.12
CA GLY A 235 -20.04 10.35 -3.76
C GLY A 235 -19.04 11.51 -3.59
N VAL A 236 -18.06 11.63 -4.48
CA VAL A 236 -16.98 12.64 -4.44
C VAL A 236 -17.03 13.46 -5.72
N PRO A 237 -16.89 14.81 -5.69
CA PRO A 237 -16.81 15.61 -6.91
C PRO A 237 -15.66 15.19 -7.84
N SER A 238 -15.89 15.26 -9.15
CA SER A 238 -14.98 14.73 -10.19
C SER A 238 -13.52 15.18 -10.00
N GLU A 239 -13.31 16.48 -9.79
CA GLU A 239 -11.98 17.07 -9.54
C GLU A 239 -11.24 16.40 -8.38
N MET A 240 -11.93 16.17 -7.26
CA MET A 240 -11.36 15.50 -6.09
C MET A 240 -11.11 14.02 -6.36
N PHE A 241 -12.02 13.34 -7.06
CA PHE A 241 -11.84 11.94 -7.47
C PHE A 241 -10.62 11.75 -8.39
N MET A 242 -10.43 12.66 -9.35
CA MET A 242 -9.27 12.70 -10.24
C MET A 242 -7.99 13.06 -9.47
N ALA A 243 -8.03 13.98 -8.51
CA ALA A 243 -6.89 14.29 -7.64
C ALA A 243 -6.47 13.08 -6.77
N LEU A 244 -7.42 12.36 -6.17
CA LEU A 244 -7.15 11.15 -5.38
C LEU A 244 -6.45 10.07 -6.23
N ARG A 245 -6.88 9.90 -7.50
CA ARG A 245 -6.23 9.01 -8.48
C ARG A 245 -4.85 9.51 -8.91
N ALA A 246 -4.71 10.80 -9.21
CA ALA A 246 -3.43 11.39 -9.62
C ALA A 246 -2.36 11.24 -8.54
N ILE A 247 -2.70 11.49 -7.26
CA ILE A 247 -1.81 11.27 -6.12
C ILE A 247 -1.36 9.81 -6.04
N ARG A 248 -2.31 8.86 -6.19
CA ARG A 248 -2.00 7.43 -6.23
C ARG A 248 -0.99 7.10 -7.34
N ILE A 249 -1.26 7.54 -8.58
CA ILE A 249 -0.40 7.30 -9.75
C ILE A 249 1.00 7.90 -9.51
N ILE A 250 1.10 9.19 -9.17
CA ILE A 250 2.37 9.90 -8.95
C ILE A 250 3.19 9.21 -7.85
N CYS A 251 2.58 8.88 -6.70
CA CYS A 251 3.29 8.18 -5.63
C CYS A 251 3.78 6.79 -6.06
N THR A 252 3.03 6.04 -6.87
CA THR A 252 3.51 4.76 -7.42
C THR A 252 4.64 4.91 -8.43
N ILE A 253 4.62 5.93 -9.30
CA ILE A 253 5.73 6.22 -10.22
C ILE A 253 6.99 6.58 -9.42
N MET A 254 6.88 7.44 -8.42
CA MET A 254 8.00 7.79 -7.52
C MET A 254 8.54 6.57 -6.76
N ALA A 255 7.67 5.68 -6.31
CA ALA A 255 8.04 4.41 -5.68
C ALA A 255 8.88 3.52 -6.63
N VAL A 256 8.49 3.42 -7.90
CA VAL A 256 9.20 2.66 -8.95
C VAL A 256 10.56 3.28 -9.27
N LEU A 257 10.64 4.61 -9.41
CA LEU A 257 11.90 5.31 -9.65
C LEU A 257 12.90 5.11 -8.51
N LEU A 258 12.44 5.01 -7.26
CA LEU A 258 13.28 4.66 -6.11
C LEU A 258 13.79 3.21 -6.13
N TYR A 259 13.13 2.27 -6.82
CA TYR A 259 13.65 0.89 -6.94
C TYR A 259 14.89 0.77 -7.82
N VAL A 260 15.09 1.68 -8.79
CA VAL A 260 16.26 1.66 -9.68
C VAL A 260 17.58 1.78 -8.88
N PRO A 261 17.81 2.82 -8.03
CA PRO A 261 19.03 2.89 -7.22
C PRO A 261 19.11 1.79 -6.15
N ILE A 262 17.97 1.31 -5.61
CA ILE A 262 17.94 0.17 -4.67
C ILE A 262 18.48 -1.10 -5.36
N ALA A 263 18.00 -1.42 -6.56
CA ALA A 263 18.40 -2.61 -7.32
C ALA A 263 19.89 -2.55 -7.70
N ILE A 264 20.36 -1.40 -8.21
CA ILE A 264 21.77 -1.16 -8.53
C ILE A 264 22.64 -1.35 -7.29
N ARG A 265 22.28 -0.74 -6.16
CA ARG A 265 23.05 -0.84 -4.91
C ARG A 265 23.05 -2.27 -4.37
N MET A 266 21.92 -2.97 -4.42
CA MET A 266 21.80 -4.36 -3.98
C MET A 266 22.65 -5.31 -4.84
N TYR A 267 22.67 -5.11 -6.17
CA TYR A 267 23.53 -5.87 -7.08
C TYR A 267 25.02 -5.73 -6.71
N TYR A 268 25.50 -4.50 -6.47
CA TYR A 268 26.88 -4.27 -6.02
C TYR A 268 27.18 -4.89 -4.64
N VAL A 269 26.24 -4.82 -3.70
CA VAL A 269 26.39 -5.46 -2.38
C VAL A 269 26.49 -6.98 -2.51
N ILE A 270 25.66 -7.62 -3.35
CA ILE A 270 25.71 -9.06 -3.61
C ILE A 270 27.05 -9.43 -4.27
N LYS A 271 27.45 -8.74 -5.36
CA LYS A 271 28.72 -8.97 -6.05
C LYS A 271 29.92 -8.86 -5.10
N ARG A 272 29.91 -7.86 -4.21
CA ARG A 272 30.95 -7.70 -3.18
C ARG A 272 30.90 -8.80 -2.13
N SER A 273 29.72 -9.19 -1.66
CA SER A 273 29.58 -10.24 -0.63
C SER A 273 30.12 -11.61 -1.10
N ALA A 274 29.93 -11.94 -2.38
CA ALA A 274 30.48 -13.14 -3.00
C ALA A 274 32.02 -13.13 -3.03
N ALA A 275 32.64 -11.97 -3.26
CA ALA A 275 34.10 -11.84 -3.29
C ALA A 275 34.77 -12.01 -1.92
N PHE A 276 34.09 -11.65 -0.82
CA PHE A 276 34.68 -11.63 0.52
C PHE A 276 34.33 -12.84 1.41
N ASN A 277 33.57 -13.84 0.93
CA ASN A 277 33.14 -15.02 1.71
C ASN A 277 32.46 -14.70 3.06
N ILE A 278 31.93 -13.48 3.23
CA ILE A 278 31.28 -13.04 4.47
C ILE A 278 29.99 -13.83 4.67
N LYS A 279 29.79 -14.37 5.89
CA LYS A 279 28.65 -15.20 6.34
C LYS A 279 27.36 -14.99 5.52
N VAL A 280 27.16 -15.86 4.53
CA VAL A 280 26.13 -15.77 3.47
C VAL A 280 24.70 -15.62 4.01
N GLY A 281 24.44 -16.07 5.25
CA GLY A 281 23.14 -16.02 5.91
C GLY A 281 22.46 -14.64 5.90
N GLN A 282 23.12 -13.57 6.35
CA GLN A 282 22.49 -12.25 6.44
C GLN A 282 22.20 -11.63 5.07
N ALA A 283 23.13 -11.72 4.12
CA ALA A 283 22.93 -11.26 2.75
C ALA A 283 21.78 -12.01 2.06
N SER A 284 21.65 -13.33 2.27
CA SER A 284 20.56 -14.12 1.72
C SER A 284 19.19 -13.74 2.29
N LYS A 285 19.12 -13.27 3.55
CA LYS A 285 17.88 -12.81 4.17
C LYS A 285 17.46 -11.46 3.58
N LEU A 286 18.39 -10.49 3.54
CA LEU A 286 18.15 -9.17 2.95
C LEU A 286 17.72 -9.27 1.48
N ARG A 287 18.39 -10.12 0.67
CA ARG A 287 18.00 -10.38 -0.73
C ARG A 287 16.56 -10.88 -0.84
N ARG A 288 16.16 -11.88 -0.05
CA ARG A 288 14.79 -12.44 -0.08
C ARG A 288 13.74 -11.39 0.27
N MET A 289 14.02 -10.53 1.25
CA MET A 289 13.12 -9.44 1.59
C MET A 289 12.99 -8.42 0.45
N THR A 290 14.10 -7.95 -0.13
CA THR A 290 14.04 -7.01 -1.26
C THR A 290 13.32 -7.59 -2.48
N VAL A 291 13.53 -8.88 -2.78
CA VAL A 291 12.76 -9.59 -3.83
C VAL A 291 11.26 -9.63 -3.52
N THR A 292 10.89 -9.87 -2.26
CA THR A 292 9.47 -9.87 -1.84
C THR A 292 8.83 -8.51 -2.11
N VAL A 293 9.47 -7.43 -1.66
CA VAL A 293 8.92 -6.08 -1.83
C VAL A 293 8.90 -5.68 -3.32
N SER A 294 9.91 -6.05 -4.11
CA SER A 294 9.88 -5.80 -5.57
C SER A 294 8.76 -6.56 -6.28
N LEU A 295 8.42 -7.78 -5.85
CA LEU A 295 7.28 -8.52 -6.41
C LEU A 295 5.95 -7.86 -6.04
N ILE A 296 5.80 -7.38 -4.80
CA ILE A 296 4.62 -6.61 -4.36
C ILE A 296 4.49 -5.31 -5.15
N THR A 297 5.59 -4.60 -5.43
CA THR A 297 5.52 -3.32 -6.16
C THR A 297 5.29 -3.51 -7.65
N VAL A 298 5.78 -4.59 -8.27
CA VAL A 298 5.41 -4.99 -9.64
C VAL A 298 3.94 -5.40 -9.71
N SER A 299 3.44 -6.18 -8.73
CA SER A 299 2.02 -6.53 -8.59
C SER A 299 1.14 -5.27 -8.49
N GLN A 300 1.51 -4.32 -7.63
CA GLN A 300 0.85 -3.02 -7.46
C GLN A 300 0.85 -2.18 -8.76
N LEU A 301 1.95 -2.16 -9.52
CA LEU A 301 2.05 -1.44 -10.78
C LEU A 301 1.09 -2.04 -11.82
N VAL A 302 1.17 -3.35 -12.02
CA VAL A 302 0.40 -4.06 -13.06
C VAL A 302 -1.09 -4.11 -12.75
N LEU A 303 -1.48 -4.38 -11.50
CA LEU A 303 -2.87 -4.66 -11.14
C LEU A 303 -3.65 -3.44 -10.64
N PHE A 304 -2.99 -2.31 -10.42
CA PHE A 304 -3.59 -1.13 -9.80
C PHE A 304 -3.23 0.14 -10.57
N THR A 305 -1.94 0.48 -10.67
CA THR A 305 -1.50 1.71 -11.36
C THR A 305 -1.85 1.67 -12.85
N PHE A 306 -1.76 0.52 -13.51
CA PHE A 306 -2.10 0.39 -14.94
C PHE A 306 -3.60 0.58 -15.22
N PRO A 307 -4.55 -0.10 -14.52
CA PRO A 307 -5.98 0.24 -14.58
C PRO A 307 -6.29 1.70 -14.26
N ASP A 308 -5.70 2.26 -13.20
CA ASP A 308 -5.91 3.66 -12.84
C ASP A 308 -5.42 4.62 -13.92
N THR A 309 -4.31 4.31 -14.59
CA THR A 309 -3.78 5.10 -15.70
C THR A 309 -4.72 5.05 -16.90
N ILE A 310 -5.25 3.88 -17.25
CA ILE A 310 -6.27 3.76 -18.32
C ILE A 310 -7.53 4.57 -17.94
N LEU A 311 -8.04 4.40 -16.72
CA LEU A 311 -9.22 5.11 -16.20
C LEU A 311 -9.00 6.61 -15.97
N PHE A 312 -7.75 7.10 -16.01
CA PHE A 312 -7.41 8.51 -15.97
C PHE A 312 -7.49 9.15 -17.37
N PHE A 313 -7.13 8.40 -18.42
CA PHE A 313 -7.25 8.87 -19.81
C PHE A 313 -8.61 8.56 -20.46
N VAL A 314 -9.29 7.49 -20.03
CA VAL A 314 -10.60 7.05 -20.55
C VAL A 314 -11.55 6.81 -19.37
N PRO A 315 -12.16 7.87 -18.81
CA PRO A 315 -12.96 7.80 -17.59
C PRO A 315 -14.26 6.99 -17.76
N ASP A 316 -14.80 6.95 -18.99
CA ASP A 316 -16.03 6.22 -19.34
C ASP A 316 -15.85 4.69 -19.38
N LEU A 317 -14.60 4.22 -19.43
CA LEU A 317 -14.28 2.80 -19.50
C LEU A 317 -14.38 2.12 -18.12
N GLN A 318 -15.45 2.36 -17.36
CA GLN A 318 -15.70 1.76 -16.04
C GLN A 318 -16.11 0.29 -16.14
N SER A 319 -15.22 -0.53 -16.71
CA SER A 319 -15.41 -1.97 -16.80
C SER A 319 -15.32 -2.64 -15.43
N MET A 320 -16.19 -3.63 -15.19
CA MET A 320 -16.13 -4.47 -14.00
C MET A 320 -14.79 -5.22 -13.88
N ALA A 321 -14.13 -5.48 -15.03
CA ALA A 321 -12.81 -6.09 -15.08
C ALA A 321 -11.75 -5.30 -14.29
N PHE A 322 -11.75 -3.96 -14.35
CA PHE A 322 -10.77 -3.16 -13.58
C PHE A 322 -11.00 -3.24 -12.06
N TYR A 323 -12.25 -3.37 -11.61
CA TYR A 323 -12.54 -3.55 -10.18
C TYR A 323 -12.16 -4.95 -9.67
N VAL A 324 -12.44 -6.01 -10.45
CA VAL A 324 -12.01 -7.38 -10.14
C VAL A 324 -10.48 -7.49 -10.17
N MET A 325 -9.81 -6.81 -11.10
CA MET A 325 -8.34 -6.73 -11.16
C MET A 325 -7.74 -6.02 -9.93
N ASN A 326 -8.37 -4.94 -9.48
CA ASN A 326 -8.00 -4.25 -8.24
C ASN A 326 -8.16 -5.15 -7.00
N LEU A 327 -9.23 -5.94 -6.89
CA LEU A 327 -9.45 -6.92 -5.81
C LEU A 327 -8.40 -8.03 -5.81
N ASN A 328 -8.12 -8.62 -6.98
CA ASN A 328 -7.13 -9.68 -7.16
C ASN A 328 -5.70 -9.28 -6.72
N LYS A 329 -5.36 -7.97 -6.73
CA LYS A 329 -4.10 -7.45 -6.19
C LYS A 329 -3.87 -7.87 -4.73
N GLY A 330 -4.90 -7.81 -3.88
CA GLY A 330 -4.80 -8.17 -2.47
C GLY A 330 -4.54 -9.67 -2.27
N ILE A 331 -5.22 -10.51 -3.06
CA ILE A 331 -5.02 -11.97 -3.06
C ILE A 331 -3.59 -12.31 -3.51
N LEU A 332 -3.09 -11.65 -4.57
CA LEU A 332 -1.73 -11.85 -5.05
C LEU A 332 -0.67 -11.34 -4.06
N ASN A 333 -0.91 -10.24 -3.34
CA ASN A 333 -0.03 -9.81 -2.25
C ASN A 333 0.07 -10.89 -1.15
N VAL A 334 -1.05 -11.45 -0.71
CA VAL A 334 -1.09 -12.56 0.26
C VAL A 334 -0.31 -13.78 -0.24
N LEU A 335 -0.50 -14.18 -1.51
CA LEU A 335 0.23 -15.28 -2.14
C LEU A 335 1.75 -15.00 -2.21
N ILE A 336 2.16 -13.77 -2.57
CA ILE A 336 3.57 -13.36 -2.58
C ILE A 336 4.16 -13.46 -1.17
N PHE A 337 3.47 -12.98 -0.12
CA PHE A 337 3.93 -13.14 1.27
C PHE A 337 4.10 -14.62 1.63
N PHE A 338 3.13 -15.47 1.31
CA PHE A 338 3.19 -16.90 1.61
C PHE A 338 4.33 -17.60 0.88
N ILE A 339 4.53 -17.32 -0.42
CA ILE A 339 5.57 -17.96 -1.25
C ILE A 339 6.98 -17.51 -0.85
N THR A 340 7.16 -16.24 -0.50
CA THR A 340 8.49 -15.65 -0.21
C THR A 340 8.93 -15.81 1.24
N GLN A 341 8.03 -15.68 2.22
CA GLN A 341 8.36 -15.62 3.64
C GLN A 341 8.30 -16.99 4.32
N ARG A 342 9.43 -17.71 4.27
CA ARG A 342 9.58 -19.03 4.92
C ARG A 342 9.26 -19.01 6.42
N ASP A 343 9.63 -17.94 7.13
CA ASP A 343 9.37 -17.81 8.58
C ASP A 343 7.88 -17.62 8.89
N LEU A 344 7.16 -16.89 8.02
CA LEU A 344 5.70 -16.74 8.11
C LEU A 344 4.99 -18.08 7.86
N ARG A 345 5.39 -18.83 6.82
CA ARG A 345 4.86 -20.18 6.57
C ARG A 345 5.04 -21.11 7.76
N LYS A 346 6.22 -21.10 8.39
CA LYS A 346 6.49 -21.94 9.57
C LYS A 346 5.60 -21.56 10.74
N ALA A 347 5.40 -20.26 11.02
CA ALA A 347 4.50 -19.81 12.07
C ALA A 347 3.03 -20.19 11.78
N LEU A 348 2.61 -20.06 10.51
CA LEU A 348 1.25 -20.41 10.05
C LEU A 348 1.00 -21.92 10.18
N LEU A 349 1.90 -22.76 9.65
CA LEU A 349 1.82 -24.21 9.79
C LEU A 349 1.86 -24.66 11.26
N GLN A 350 2.66 -23.98 12.10
CA GLN A 350 2.68 -24.25 13.54
C GLN A 350 1.32 -23.92 14.19
N GLN A 351 0.71 -22.77 13.90
CA GLN A 351 -0.62 -22.44 14.44
C GLN A 351 -1.70 -23.41 13.93
N ILE A 352 -1.74 -23.70 12.62
CA ILE A 352 -2.66 -24.71 12.06
C ILE A 352 -2.47 -26.07 12.75
N SER A 353 -1.23 -26.55 12.92
CA SER A 353 -0.96 -27.82 13.61
C SER A 353 -1.39 -27.82 15.09
N SER A 354 -1.39 -26.65 15.74
CA SER A 354 -1.88 -26.51 17.12
C SER A 354 -3.41 -26.52 17.19
N PHE A 355 -4.09 -25.98 16.18
CA PHE A 355 -5.55 -25.94 16.07
C PHE A 355 -6.14 -27.30 15.70
N PHE A 356 -5.52 -28.03 14.75
CA PHE A 356 -5.95 -29.36 14.31
C PHE A 356 -5.50 -30.52 15.21
N GLY A 357 -4.81 -30.23 16.32
CA GLY A 357 -4.37 -31.22 17.30
C GLY A 357 -3.10 -31.99 16.90
N LYS A 358 -2.21 -32.18 17.88
CA LYS A 358 -0.84 -32.68 17.69
C LYS A 358 -0.71 -34.07 17.02
N LYS A 359 -1.76 -34.89 17.01
CA LYS A 359 -1.71 -36.27 16.49
C LYS A 359 -1.67 -36.36 14.95
N CYS A 360 -2.34 -35.46 14.22
CA CYS A 360 -2.42 -35.58 12.76
C CYS A 360 -1.20 -34.95 12.06
N PHE A 361 -0.69 -33.82 12.56
CA PHE A 361 0.26 -32.99 11.83
C PHE A 361 1.73 -33.46 11.89
N ARG A 362 2.10 -34.29 12.88
CA ARG A 362 3.50 -34.70 13.08
C ARG A 362 4.07 -35.41 11.85
N ASN A 363 3.30 -36.30 11.24
CA ASN A 363 3.70 -37.10 10.08
C ASN A 363 3.98 -36.26 8.82
N ILE A 364 3.30 -35.11 8.65
CA ILE A 364 3.45 -34.25 7.47
C ILE A 364 4.70 -33.35 7.60
N VAL A 365 4.93 -32.77 8.78
CA VAL A 365 6.07 -31.87 9.01
C VAL A 365 7.41 -32.63 8.95
N GLU A 366 7.45 -33.86 9.45
CA GLU A 366 8.65 -34.71 9.41
C GLU A 366 9.06 -35.06 7.97
N LEU A 367 8.08 -35.22 7.08
CA LEU A 367 8.25 -35.43 5.62
C LEU A 367 8.85 -34.21 4.91
N GLU A 368 8.34 -32.99 5.17
CA GLU A 368 8.88 -31.78 4.53
C GLU A 368 10.30 -31.46 5.00
N VAL A 369 10.58 -31.55 6.31
CA VAL A 369 11.92 -31.33 6.88
C VAL A 369 12.95 -32.30 6.28
N SER A 370 12.58 -33.58 6.14
CA SER A 370 13.43 -34.61 5.53
C SER A 370 13.86 -34.25 4.11
N SER A 371 12.92 -33.77 3.28
CA SER A 371 13.21 -33.38 1.89
C SER A 371 14.20 -32.21 1.78
N ILE A 372 14.06 -31.20 2.64
CA ILE A 372 14.90 -30.00 2.63
C ILE A 372 16.32 -30.33 3.11
N GLN A 373 16.46 -31.20 4.12
CA GLN A 373 17.76 -31.61 4.65
C GLN A 373 18.54 -32.51 3.67
N ASN A 374 17.83 -33.33 2.87
CA ASN A 374 18.42 -34.09 1.77
C ASN A 374 18.84 -33.20 0.59
N ALA A 375 18.14 -32.10 0.31
CA ALA A 375 18.53 -31.14 -0.73
C ALA A 375 19.82 -30.35 -0.37
N ASP A 376 19.93 -29.83 0.86
CA ASP A 376 21.10 -29.07 1.31
C ASP A 376 22.36 -29.96 1.47
N SER A 377 22.20 -31.23 1.84
CA SER A 377 23.32 -32.18 1.97
C SER A 377 23.86 -32.67 0.62
N SER A 378 22.98 -32.84 -0.38
CA SER A 378 23.37 -33.17 -1.77
C SER A 378 24.32 -32.11 -2.37
N THR A 379 24.00 -30.83 -2.20
CA THR A 379 24.77 -29.70 -2.75
C THR A 379 26.14 -29.51 -2.09
N ARG A 380 26.41 -30.19 -0.97
CA ARG A 380 27.66 -30.05 -0.20
C ARG A 380 28.73 -31.11 -0.49
N ARG A 381 28.52 -31.97 -1.49
CA ARG A 381 29.60 -32.82 -2.04
C ARG A 381 30.60 -31.97 -2.82
N THR A 382 31.53 -31.34 -2.10
CA THR A 382 32.77 -30.82 -2.69
C THR A 382 33.46 -31.92 -3.49
N PRO A 383 33.87 -31.69 -4.75
CA PRO A 383 34.69 -32.64 -5.46
C PRO A 383 35.99 -32.83 -4.68
N THR A 384 36.24 -34.06 -4.24
CA THR A 384 37.52 -34.44 -3.63
C THR A 384 38.62 -34.16 -4.63
N ARG A 385 39.43 -33.12 -4.38
CA ARG A 385 40.67 -32.89 -5.12
C ARG A 385 41.49 -34.19 -5.12
N PRO A 386 41.94 -34.69 -6.28
CA PRO A 386 42.87 -35.80 -6.29
C PRO A 386 44.12 -35.39 -5.49
N LYS A 387 44.58 -36.28 -4.59
CA LYS A 387 45.83 -36.08 -3.86
C LYS A 387 46.98 -36.20 -4.85
N THR A 388 47.52 -35.09 -5.33
CA THR A 388 48.83 -35.08 -5.98
C THR A 388 49.87 -35.52 -4.94
N ALA A 389 50.42 -36.72 -5.13
CA ALA A 389 51.50 -37.22 -4.29
C ALA A 389 52.75 -36.37 -4.53
N VAL A 390 53.17 -35.61 -3.52
CA VAL A 390 54.47 -34.94 -3.52
C VAL A 390 55.54 -35.98 -3.23
N VAL A 391 56.18 -36.50 -4.29
CA VAL A 391 57.36 -37.35 -4.18
C VAL A 391 58.54 -36.47 -3.80
N ALA A 392 58.99 -36.57 -2.54
CA ALA A 392 60.18 -35.90 -2.06
C ALA A 392 61.43 -36.73 -2.42
N THR A 393 62.08 -36.40 -3.53
CA THR A 393 63.38 -37.01 -3.89
C THR A 393 64.48 -36.41 -3.01
N ILE A 394 64.98 -37.20 -2.06
CA ILE A 394 66.16 -36.86 -1.26
C ILE A 394 67.40 -37.32 -2.01
N THR A 395 68.08 -36.41 -2.70
CA THR A 395 69.43 -36.64 -3.24
C THR A 395 70.49 -36.25 -2.20
N ARG A 396 71.05 -37.24 -1.52
CA ARG A 396 72.41 -37.12 -0.95
C ARG A 396 73.41 -37.30 -2.09
N HIS A 397 74.38 -36.40 -2.19
CA HIS A 397 75.68 -36.71 -2.77
C HIS A 397 76.79 -36.31 -1.81
N HIS A 398 77.90 -37.05 -1.94
CA HIS A 398 79.12 -36.96 -1.14
C HIS A 398 79.94 -35.70 -1.45
#